data_AF-A0A6P5XLJ3-F1
#
_entry.id   AF-A0A6P5XLJ3-F1
#
_cell.length_a   1.000
_cell.length_b   1.000
_cell.length_c   1.000
_cell.angle_alpha   90.00
_cell.angle_beta   90.00
_cell.angle_gamma   90.00
#
_symmetry.space_group_name_H-M   'P 1'
#
loop_
_entity.id
_entity.type
_entity.pdbx_description
1 polymer ?
#
loop_
_entity_poly.entity_id
_entity_poly.type
_entity_poly.pdbx_seq_one_letter_code
_entity_poly.pdbx_strand_id
1 'polypeptide(L)'
;MLGRIEGDICSEDLGPCGNDCAARCSLGHGGGKGSCDISSGTPTCMCYYDCAAPPPKIKTCEVALDIGTSGCDNKDCNARCAAKFPSPQDGYGFCYSLPPYISCHCRYKCTDYGRR
;
A
#
# COMPACT_ATOMS: atom_id res chain seq x y z
N MET A 1 20.37 5.30 25.62
CA MET A 1 18.89 5.27 25.54
C MET A 1 18.53 5.06 24.08
N LEU A 2 17.89 3.95 23.74
CA LEU A 2 17.37 3.72 22.38
C LEU A 2 15.96 4.32 22.33
N GLY A 3 15.84 5.52 21.75
CA GLY A 3 14.54 6.14 21.48
C GLY A 3 13.90 5.43 20.29
N ARG A 4 12.73 4.83 20.51
CA ARG A 4 11.89 4.25 19.46
C ARG A 4 11.47 5.39 18.52
N ILE A 5 11.67 5.22 17.22
CA ILE A 5 11.01 6.07 16.22
C ILE A 5 9.54 5.62 16.26
N GLU A 6 8.75 6.26 17.11
CA GLU A 6 7.30 6.07 17.16
C GLU A 6 6.72 6.54 15.82
N GLY A 7 5.71 5.84 15.32
CA GLY A 7 5.11 6.15 14.02
C GLY A 7 4.62 7.60 13.96
N ASP A 8 4.39 8.09 12.75
CA ASP A 8 3.80 9.43 12.60
C ASP A 8 2.48 9.50 13.41
N ILE A 9 2.33 10.56 14.20
CA ILE A 9 1.10 10.80 14.96
C ILE A 9 0.13 11.54 14.05
N CYS A 10 -1.01 10.92 13.80
CA CYS A 10 -2.13 11.51 13.08
C CYS A 10 -3.04 12.25 14.06
N SER A 11 -3.65 13.35 13.61
CA SER A 11 -4.67 14.07 14.36
C SER A 11 -5.98 14.16 13.58
N GLU A 12 -7.10 14.04 14.29
CA GLU A 12 -8.45 14.14 13.73
C GLU A 12 -9.33 15.00 14.65
N ASP A 13 -10.11 15.90 14.06
CA ASP A 13 -11.14 16.67 14.74
C ASP A 13 -12.43 15.84 14.79
N LEU A 14 -12.82 15.44 16.00
CA LEU A 14 -14.06 14.68 16.24
C LEU A 14 -15.27 15.60 16.48
N GLY A 15 -15.13 16.92 16.38
CA GLY A 15 -16.20 17.89 16.61
C GLY A 15 -16.31 18.29 18.09
N PRO A 16 -17.52 18.58 18.61
CA PRO A 16 -17.69 19.12 19.96
C PRO A 16 -17.04 18.25 21.04
N CYS A 17 -16.36 18.92 21.97
CA CYS A 17 -15.81 18.29 23.16
C CYS A 17 -16.92 17.85 24.12
N GLY A 18 -16.82 16.59 24.56
CA GLY A 18 -17.58 16.03 25.66
C GLY A 18 -16.69 15.13 26.52
N ASN A 19 -17.23 14.63 27.63
CA ASN A 19 -16.55 13.68 28.53
C ASN A 19 -16.21 12.34 27.84
N ASP A 20 -16.77 12.11 26.65
CA ASP A 20 -16.59 10.94 25.81
C ASP A 20 -15.47 11.11 24.76
N CYS A 21 -14.77 12.24 24.71
CA CYS A 21 -13.75 12.50 23.70
C CYS A 21 -12.66 11.41 23.62
N ALA A 22 -12.15 10.95 24.77
CA ALA A 22 -11.16 9.87 24.83
C ALA A 22 -11.74 8.52 24.39
N ALA A 23 -12.99 8.23 24.77
CA ALA A 23 -13.67 7.01 24.37
C ALA A 23 -13.94 6.99 22.86
N ARG A 24 -14.39 8.10 22.28
CA ARG A 24 -14.63 8.25 20.84
C ARG A 24 -13.35 8.07 20.03
N CYS A 25 -12.26 8.67 20.49
CA CYS A 25 -10.96 8.52 19.83
C CYS A 25 -10.44 7.08 19.89
N SER A 26 -10.49 6.42 21.06
CA SER A 26 -10.05 5.03 21.22
C SER A 26 -10.93 3.99 20.53
N LEU A 27 -12.23 4.29 20.34
CA LEU A 27 -13.16 3.48 19.55
C LEU A 27 -12.86 3.58 18.04
N GLY A 28 -12.54 4.77 17.54
CA GLY A 28 -12.20 4.98 16.12
C GLY A 28 -10.79 4.49 15.77
N HIS A 29 -9.85 4.64 16.70
CA HIS A 29 -8.44 4.33 16.50
C HIS A 29 -7.91 3.52 17.69
N GLY A 30 -7.50 2.27 17.46
CA GLY A 30 -6.98 1.41 18.51
C GLY A 30 -5.75 2.01 19.19
N GLY A 31 -5.90 2.46 20.44
CA GLY A 31 -4.84 3.14 21.20
C GLY A 31 -4.82 4.67 21.05
N GLY A 32 -5.79 5.26 20.34
CA GLY A 32 -5.94 6.70 20.19
C GLY A 32 -6.24 7.42 21.50
N LYS A 33 -5.74 8.66 21.62
CA LYS A 33 -5.91 9.56 22.77
C LYS A 33 -6.67 10.81 22.36
N GLY A 34 -7.88 10.96 22.90
CA GLY A 34 -8.71 12.16 22.70
C GLY A 34 -8.42 13.22 23.76
N SER A 35 -8.31 14.48 23.36
CA SER A 35 -8.18 15.64 24.24
C SER A 35 -9.04 16.79 23.74
N CYS A 36 -9.59 17.58 24.65
CA CYS A 36 -10.34 18.75 24.27
C CYS A 36 -9.44 19.97 24.10
N ASP A 37 -9.41 20.51 22.89
CA ASP A 37 -8.77 21.78 22.56
C ASP A 37 -9.76 22.93 22.78
N ILE A 38 -9.37 23.89 23.62
CA ILE A 38 -10.17 25.06 24.02
C ILE A 38 -9.69 26.35 23.33
N SER A 39 -8.80 26.25 22.36
CA SER A 39 -8.10 27.41 21.77
C SER A 39 -9.01 28.28 20.91
N SER A 40 -10.15 27.74 20.43
CA SER A 40 -10.98 28.35 19.38
C SER A 40 -12.37 28.82 19.87
N GLY A 41 -12.57 28.97 21.18
CA GLY A 41 -13.83 29.48 21.76
C GLY A 41 -14.95 28.44 21.87
N THR A 42 -15.02 27.48 20.95
CA THR A 42 -15.80 26.24 21.10
C THR A 42 -14.84 25.09 21.42
N PRO A 43 -15.01 24.36 22.54
CA PRO A 43 -14.15 23.26 22.87
C PRO A 43 -14.34 22.12 21.86
N THR A 44 -13.27 21.74 21.19
CA THR A 44 -13.24 20.71 20.13
C THR A 44 -12.50 19.48 20.62
N CYS A 45 -13.02 18.29 20.33
CA CYS A 45 -12.36 17.03 20.63
C CYS A 45 -11.33 16.70 19.55
N MET A 46 -10.05 16.81 19.88
CA MET A 46 -8.93 16.40 19.04
C MET A 46 -8.50 14.98 19.41
N CYS A 47 -8.49 14.08 18.42
CA CYS A 47 -8.03 12.71 18.57
C CYS A 47 -6.62 12.58 18.00
N TYR A 48 -5.69 12.06 18.80
CA TYR A 48 -4.32 11.77 18.39
C TYR A 48 -4.10 10.25 18.40
N TYR A 49 -3.61 9.70 17.31
CA TYR A 49 -3.43 8.25 17.17
C TYR A 49 -2.23 7.93 16.31
N ASP A 50 -1.67 6.73 16.47
CA ASP A 50 -0.66 6.21 15.56
C ASP A 50 -1.28 6.11 14.17
N CYS A 51 -0.71 6.82 13.18
CA CYS A 51 -1.16 6.66 11.81
C CYS A 51 -1.06 5.17 11.43
N ALA A 52 -2.06 4.65 10.72
CA ALA A 52 -1.93 3.34 10.10
C ALA A 52 -0.63 3.33 9.28
N ALA A 53 0.25 2.36 9.53
CA ALA A 53 1.48 2.24 8.77
C ALA A 53 1.12 2.27 7.29
N PRO A 54 1.73 3.16 6.47
CA PRO A 54 1.46 3.15 5.04
C PRO A 54 1.68 1.72 4.54
N PRO A 55 0.81 1.21 3.64
CA PRO A 55 0.96 -0.14 3.14
C PRO A 55 2.40 -0.31 2.66
N PRO A 56 3.06 -1.45 2.97
CA PRO A 56 4.44 -1.66 2.61
C PRO A 56 4.61 -1.32 1.13
N LYS A 57 5.59 -0.46 0.80
CA LYS A 57 5.87 -0.11 -0.59
C LYS A 57 6.43 -1.35 -1.28
N ILE A 58 5.55 -2.18 -1.82
CA ILE A 58 5.95 -3.36 -2.58
C ILE A 58 6.47 -2.86 -3.93
N LYS A 59 7.77 -3.03 -4.16
CA LYS A 59 8.37 -2.69 -5.45
C LYS A 59 7.85 -3.68 -6.49
N THR A 60 7.31 -3.17 -7.59
CA THR A 60 6.89 -3.98 -8.73
C THR A 60 8.01 -4.03 -9.76
N CYS A 61 8.35 -5.22 -10.23
CA CYS A 61 9.31 -5.49 -11.29
C CYS A 61 8.55 -5.88 -12.56
N GLU A 62 9.13 -5.57 -13.72
CA GLU A 62 8.57 -5.93 -15.02
C GLU A 62 9.65 -6.56 -15.90
N VAL A 63 9.32 -7.65 -16.59
CA VAL A 63 10.19 -8.28 -17.58
C VAL A 63 9.39 -8.68 -18.82
N ALA A 64 9.94 -8.43 -20.01
CA ALA A 64 9.43 -9.01 -21.24
C ALA A 64 10.01 -10.43 -21.38
N LEU A 65 9.16 -11.45 -21.49
CA LEU A 65 9.62 -12.84 -21.62
C LEU A 65 10.17 -13.12 -23.02
N ASP A 66 9.46 -12.67 -24.06
CA ASP A 66 9.84 -12.86 -25.45
C ASP A 66 9.32 -11.67 -26.28
N ILE A 67 10.14 -11.22 -27.24
CA ILE A 67 9.73 -10.34 -28.34
C ILE A 67 9.57 -11.28 -29.53
N GLY A 68 8.33 -11.66 -29.84
CA GLY A 68 8.03 -12.66 -30.88
C GLY A 68 6.86 -12.18 -31.71
N THR A 69 7.14 -11.82 -32.95
CA THR A 69 6.15 -11.36 -33.94
C THR A 69 5.02 -12.36 -34.10
N SER A 70 3.79 -11.90 -33.84
CA SER A 70 2.49 -12.57 -33.95
C SER A 70 2.14 -13.58 -32.83
N GLY A 71 0.99 -13.35 -32.19
CA GLY A 71 0.34 -14.34 -31.33
C GLY A 71 0.66 -14.27 -29.83
N CYS A 72 0.56 -13.09 -29.21
CA CYS A 72 0.49 -13.03 -27.76
C CYS A 72 -0.96 -13.21 -27.31
N ASP A 73 -1.22 -14.31 -26.59
CA ASP A 73 -2.46 -14.53 -25.87
C ASP A 73 -2.28 -14.17 -24.39
N ASN A 74 -3.21 -13.37 -23.83
CA ASN A 74 -3.11 -12.89 -22.45
C ASN A 74 -3.21 -14.04 -21.43
N LYS A 75 -4.00 -15.08 -21.71
CA LYS A 75 -4.18 -16.20 -20.79
C LYS A 75 -2.91 -17.03 -20.72
N ASP A 76 -2.29 -17.31 -21.86
CA ASP A 76 -1.02 -18.03 -21.93
C ASP A 76 0.12 -17.20 -21.33
N CYS A 77 0.18 -15.91 -21.65
CA CYS A 77 1.15 -14.98 -21.06
C CYS A 77 1.02 -14.94 -19.53
N ASN A 78 -0.20 -14.81 -19.02
CA ASN A 78 -0.47 -14.80 -17.59
C ASN A 78 -0.07 -16.13 -16.92
N ALA A 79 -0.40 -17.27 -17.51
CA ALA A 79 -0.03 -18.58 -16.97
C ALA A 79 1.50 -18.76 -16.90
N ARG A 80 2.22 -18.32 -17.94
CA ARG A 80 3.70 -18.33 -17.96
C ARG A 80 4.30 -17.43 -16.89
N CYS A 81 3.75 -16.22 -16.72
CA CYS A 81 4.21 -15.27 -15.70
C CYS A 81 3.93 -15.77 -14.28
N ALA A 82 2.74 -16.32 -14.02
CA ALA A 82 2.38 -16.90 -12.73
C ALA A 82 3.26 -18.12 -12.39
N ALA A 83 3.61 -18.94 -13.38
CA ALA A 83 4.54 -20.06 -13.21
C ALA A 83 5.99 -19.61 -12.97
N LYS A 84 6.44 -18.52 -13.63
CA LYS A 84 7.80 -17.98 -13.49
C LYS A 84 7.98 -17.18 -12.18
N PHE A 85 6.93 -16.50 -11.75
CA PHE A 85 6.92 -15.63 -10.57
C PHE A 85 5.78 -16.04 -9.60
N PRO A 86 5.86 -17.25 -9.00
CA PRO A 86 4.84 -17.71 -8.05
C PRO A 86 4.87 -16.90 -6.75
N SER A 87 3.91 -17.16 -5.86
CA SER A 87 3.88 -16.56 -4.52
C SER A 87 5.24 -16.75 -3.80
N PRO A 88 5.79 -15.72 -3.15
CA PRO A 88 5.17 -14.44 -2.77
C PRO A 88 5.28 -13.34 -3.84
N GLN A 89 5.87 -13.61 -5.01
CA GLN A 89 6.02 -12.60 -6.06
C GLN A 89 4.69 -12.27 -6.75
N ASP A 90 3.70 -13.17 -6.67
CA ASP A 90 2.34 -13.02 -7.20
C ASP A 90 2.32 -12.44 -8.62
N GLY A 91 3.17 -13.01 -9.48
CA GLY A 91 3.37 -12.49 -10.82
C GLY A 91 2.20 -12.78 -11.75
N TYR A 92 1.91 -11.83 -12.62
CA TYR A 92 0.87 -11.91 -13.63
C TYR A 92 1.39 -11.37 -14.95
N GLY A 93 0.78 -11.83 -16.05
CA GLY A 93 1.24 -11.54 -17.40
C GLY A 93 0.20 -10.80 -18.23
N PHE A 94 0.65 -9.94 -19.13
CA PHE A 94 -0.19 -9.29 -20.13
C PHE A 94 0.59 -9.09 -21.43
N CYS A 95 -0.14 -9.11 -22.53
CA CYS A 95 0.37 -8.80 -23.85
C CYS A 95 0.48 -7.29 -24.02
N TYR A 96 1.70 -6.83 -24.26
CA TYR A 96 1.99 -5.46 -24.62
C TYR A 96 2.19 -5.38 -26.14
N SER A 97 1.45 -4.49 -26.80
CA SER A 97 1.49 -4.32 -28.25
C SER A 97 1.89 -2.90 -28.59
N LEU A 98 3.06 -2.75 -29.20
CA LEU A 98 3.54 -1.51 -29.81
C LEU A 98 3.84 -1.81 -31.28
N PRO A 99 2.92 -1.54 -32.22
CA PRO A 99 3.06 -1.97 -33.61
C PRO A 99 4.44 -1.62 -34.20
N PRO A 100 5.15 -2.56 -34.85
CA PRO A 100 4.75 -3.93 -35.21
C PRO A 100 5.02 -5.01 -34.14
N TYR A 101 5.46 -4.63 -32.95
CA TYR A 101 5.91 -5.55 -31.89
C TYR A 101 4.78 -5.94 -30.95
N ILE A 102 4.72 -7.21 -30.62
CA ILE A 102 3.90 -7.74 -29.53
C ILE A 102 4.80 -8.58 -28.63
N SER A 103 4.69 -8.37 -27.32
CA SER A 103 5.50 -9.06 -26.32
C SER A 103 4.66 -9.42 -25.11
N CYS A 104 5.01 -10.53 -24.46
CA CYS A 104 4.44 -10.91 -23.17
C CYS A 104 5.24 -10.25 -22.04
N HIS A 105 4.59 -9.41 -21.25
CA HIS A 105 5.18 -8.72 -20.10
C HIS A 105 4.68 -9.36 -18.81
N CYS A 106 5.59 -9.71 -17.92
CA CYS A 106 5.27 -10.14 -16.56
C CYS A 106 5.48 -9.00 -15.59
N ARG A 107 4.48 -8.72 -14.76
CA ARG A 107 4.61 -7.87 -13.56
C ARG A 107 4.55 -8.73 -12.32
N TYR A 108 5.46 -8.47 -11.39
CA TYR A 108 5.59 -9.25 -10.18
C TYR A 108 6.20 -8.40 -9.06
N LYS A 109 5.99 -8.80 -7.81
CA LYS A 109 6.61 -8.16 -6.65
C LYS A 109 8.10 -8.48 -6.66
N CYS A 110 8.95 -7.46 -6.68
CA CYS A 110 10.39 -7.64 -6.62
C CYS A 110 10.76 -8.27 -5.27
N THR A 111 11.43 -9.41 -5.29
CA THR A 111 12.29 -9.83 -4.18
C THR A 111 13.70 -9.29 -4.44
N ASP A 112 14.48 -8.96 -3.40
CA ASP A 112 15.88 -8.51 -3.55
C ASP A 112 16.80 -9.50 -4.31
N TYR A 113 16.30 -10.70 -4.62
CA TYR A 113 16.94 -11.68 -5.48
C TYR A 113 16.60 -11.45 -6.96
N GLY A 114 17.45 -10.70 -7.68
CA GLY A 114 17.29 -10.59 -9.13
C GLY A 114 18.19 -9.62 -9.90
N ARG A 115 19.33 -9.18 -9.34
CA ARG A 115 20.48 -8.78 -10.17
C ARG A 115 21.42 -9.98 -10.25
N ARG A 116 21.40 -10.70 -11.36
CA ARG A 116 22.54 -11.47 -11.86
C ARG A 116 22.33 -11.75 -13.33
#